data_AF-A0A8S9XZ85-F1
#
_entry.id   AF-A0A8S9XZ85-F1
#
_cell.length_a   1.000
_cell.length_b   1.000
_cell.length_c   1.000
_cell.angle_alpha   90.00
_cell.angle_beta   90.00
_cell.angle_gamma   90.00
#
_symmetry.space_group_name_H-M   'P 1'
#
loop_
_entity.id
_entity.type
_entity.pdbx_description
1 polymer ?
#
loop_
_entity_poly.entity_id
_entity_poly.type
_entity_poly.pdbx_seq_one_letter_code
_entity_poly.pdbx_strand_id
1 'polypeptide(L)'
;MSLHMVAKHLRQLPPHLFEIEHCSALKTNDIGSLTTFLLLLSAEVFGTFINCGLIGSELTAQSKDVTEKLYFIEWYNFSVKNRRMFFTFQTAITQPYEMKAGGVTPMNMETFSDIIKSSYSFFNILQTVE
;
A
#
# COMPACT_ATOMS: atom_id res chain seq x y z
N MET A 1 2.36 -0.72 6.33
CA MET A 1 1.61 0.49 5.88
C MET A 1 0.29 0.09 5.28
N SER A 2 0.12 -1.08 4.63
CA SER A 2 -1.22 -1.58 4.27
C SER A 2 -2.06 -1.72 5.54
N LEU A 3 -1.50 -2.33 6.59
CA LEU A 3 -2.08 -2.36 7.94
C LEU A 3 -2.30 -0.96 8.56
N HIS A 4 -1.43 0.02 8.31
CA HIS A 4 -1.55 1.36 8.90
C HIS A 4 -2.54 2.26 8.15
N MET A 5 -2.68 2.06 6.84
CA MET A 5 -3.58 2.78 5.94
C MET A 5 -4.98 2.19 6.04
N VAL A 6 -5.10 0.87 6.10
CA VAL A 6 -6.33 0.15 6.50
C VAL A 6 -6.73 0.58 7.91
N ALA A 7 -5.82 0.59 8.91
CA ALA A 7 -6.16 1.10 10.25
C ALA A 7 -6.49 2.61 10.32
N LYS A 8 -6.17 3.39 9.30
CA LYS A 8 -6.53 4.82 9.21
C LYS A 8 -7.85 5.03 8.45
N HIS A 9 -8.14 4.17 7.47
CA HIS A 9 -9.42 4.13 6.76
C HIS A 9 -10.52 3.49 7.63
N LEU A 10 -10.20 2.44 8.38
CA LEU A 10 -11.04 1.86 9.45
C LEU A 10 -11.33 2.85 10.59
N ARG A 11 -10.49 3.88 10.77
CA ARG A 11 -10.69 4.95 11.78
C ARG A 11 -11.63 6.05 11.31
N GLN A 12 -11.89 6.15 10.00
CA GLN A 12 -12.85 7.10 9.42
C GLN A 12 -14.26 6.49 9.30
N LEU A 13 -14.38 5.17 9.41
CA LEU A 13 -15.66 4.48 9.40
C LEU A 13 -16.30 4.57 10.80
N PRO A 14 -17.56 4.98 10.94
CA PRO A 14 -18.18 5.10 12.25
C PRO A 14 -18.22 3.71 12.94
N PRO A 15 -17.92 3.63 14.25
CA PRO A 15 -17.63 2.37 14.94
C PRO A 15 -18.76 1.33 14.86
N HIS A 16 -20.00 1.78 14.64
CA HIS A 16 -21.16 0.91 14.47
C HIS A 16 -21.13 0.05 13.19
N LEU A 17 -20.51 0.50 12.09
CA LEU A 17 -20.48 -0.25 10.83
C LEU A 17 -19.49 -1.42 10.89
N PHE A 18 -18.39 -1.25 11.63
CA PHE A 18 -17.37 -2.29 11.84
C PHE A 18 -17.86 -3.37 12.84
N GLU A 19 -18.57 -2.96 13.88
CA GLU A 19 -19.24 -3.90 14.80
C GLU A 19 -20.36 -4.71 14.12
N ILE A 20 -21.09 -4.13 13.15
CA ILE A 20 -22.17 -4.83 12.43
C ILE A 20 -21.62 -5.89 11.48
N GLU A 21 -20.52 -5.64 10.75
CA GLU A 21 -19.88 -6.67 9.93
C GLU A 21 -19.30 -7.81 10.78
N HIS A 22 -18.62 -7.48 11.89
CA HIS A 22 -18.06 -8.51 12.78
C HIS A 22 -19.13 -9.28 13.58
N CYS A 23 -20.22 -8.64 14.04
CA CYS A 23 -21.32 -9.32 14.73
C CYS A 23 -22.22 -10.14 13.79
N SER A 24 -22.37 -9.74 12.52
CA SER A 24 -23.09 -10.55 11.52
C SER A 24 -22.30 -11.81 11.12
N ALA A 25 -20.95 -11.75 11.19
CA ALA A 25 -20.07 -12.89 10.92
C ALA A 25 -20.17 -14.03 11.96
N LEU A 26 -20.65 -13.76 13.17
CA LEU A 26 -20.84 -14.78 14.23
C LEU A 26 -22.14 -15.59 14.08
N LYS A 27 -23.02 -15.28 13.12
CA LYS A 27 -24.43 -15.72 13.16
C LYS A 27 -24.94 -16.48 11.94
N THR A 28 -24.09 -17.19 11.20
CA THR A 28 -24.52 -17.89 9.98
C THR A 28 -24.11 -19.36 9.95
N ASN A 29 -25.09 -20.22 9.64
CA ASN A 29 -24.92 -21.66 9.36
C ASN A 29 -23.73 -21.91 8.41
N ASP A 30 -23.14 -23.11 8.53
CA ASP A 30 -21.91 -23.64 7.91
C ASP A 30 -21.55 -23.07 6.50
N ILE A 31 -22.53 -22.96 5.59
CA ILE A 31 -22.35 -22.46 4.21
C ILE A 31 -22.26 -20.92 4.14
N GLY A 32 -23.02 -20.21 4.97
CA GLY A 32 -23.03 -18.74 5.03
C GLY A 32 -21.74 -18.19 5.65
N SER A 33 -21.14 -18.91 6.60
CA SER A 33 -19.83 -18.56 7.16
C SER A 33 -18.71 -18.69 6.12
N LEU A 34 -18.68 -19.77 5.34
CA LEU A 34 -17.73 -19.93 4.25
C LEU A 34 -17.87 -18.83 3.18
N THR A 35 -19.11 -18.51 2.82
CA THR A 35 -19.39 -17.49 1.79
C THR A 35 -18.93 -16.10 2.23
N THR A 36 -19.19 -15.74 3.50
CA THR A 36 -18.75 -14.44 4.04
C THR A 36 -17.24 -14.35 4.17
N PHE A 37 -16.57 -15.43 4.57
CA PHE A 37 -15.11 -15.49 4.63
C PHE A 37 -14.46 -15.27 3.25
N LEU A 38 -14.96 -15.97 2.21
CA LEU A 38 -14.46 -15.81 0.84
C LEU A 38 -14.69 -14.38 0.30
N LEU A 39 -15.85 -13.79 0.61
CA LEU A 39 -16.14 -12.40 0.24
C LEU A 39 -15.17 -11.41 0.88
N LEU A 40 -14.92 -11.54 2.18
CA LEU A 40 -13.97 -10.68 2.90
C LEU A 40 -12.55 -10.80 2.34
N LEU A 41 -12.07 -12.03 2.11
CA LEU A 41 -10.75 -12.25 1.50
C LEU A 41 -10.64 -11.60 0.12
N SER A 42 -11.68 -11.75 -0.72
CA SER A 42 -11.67 -11.15 -2.05
C SER A 42 -11.64 -9.61 -2.00
N ALA A 43 -12.33 -9.00 -1.04
CA ALA A 43 -12.36 -7.55 -0.85
C ALA A 43 -10.99 -7.01 -0.40
N GLU A 44 -10.32 -7.69 0.53
CA GLU A 44 -8.98 -7.29 1.00
C GLU A 44 -7.91 -7.39 -0.10
N VAL A 45 -7.94 -8.47 -0.88
CA VAL A 45 -7.03 -8.67 -2.02
C VAL A 45 -7.25 -7.59 -3.07
N PHE A 46 -8.50 -7.30 -3.40
CA PHE A 46 -8.86 -6.25 -4.36
C PHE A 46 -8.43 -4.85 -3.88
N GLY A 47 -8.66 -4.54 -2.61
CA GLY A 47 -8.20 -3.30 -2.00
C GLY A 47 -6.67 -3.16 -2.07
N THR A 48 -5.93 -4.22 -1.80
CA THR A 48 -4.46 -4.20 -1.86
C THR A 48 -3.97 -4.05 -3.30
N PHE A 49 -4.62 -4.68 -4.27
CA PHE A 49 -4.29 -4.58 -5.69
C PHE A 49 -4.47 -3.15 -6.21
N ILE A 50 -5.58 -2.48 -5.88
CA ILE A 50 -5.80 -1.08 -6.28
C ILE A 50 -4.73 -0.16 -5.67
N ASN A 51 -4.46 -0.29 -4.37
CA ASN A 51 -3.52 0.59 -3.68
C ASN A 51 -2.06 0.37 -4.14
N CYS A 52 -1.59 -0.87 -4.19
CA CYS A 52 -0.20 -1.16 -4.60
C CYS A 52 0.00 -1.03 -6.12
N GLY A 53 -1.05 -1.33 -6.89
CA GLY A 53 -1.00 -1.36 -8.34
C GLY A 53 -1.16 0.00 -8.99
N LEU A 54 -2.28 0.67 -8.76
CA LEU A 54 -2.58 1.95 -9.42
C LEU A 54 -1.84 3.11 -8.77
N ILE A 55 -1.81 3.16 -7.45
CA ILE A 55 -1.25 4.31 -6.73
C ILE A 55 0.25 4.12 -6.51
N GLY A 56 0.68 2.93 -6.06
CA GLY A 56 2.09 2.66 -5.75
C GLY A 56 3.04 2.76 -6.95
N SER A 57 2.67 2.17 -8.09
CA SER A 57 3.52 2.17 -9.29
C SER A 57 3.59 3.55 -9.96
N GLU A 58 2.43 4.21 -10.10
CA GLU A 58 2.31 5.53 -10.73
C GLU A 58 3.03 6.61 -9.93
N LEU A 59 2.89 6.60 -8.59
CA LEU A 59 3.61 7.54 -7.72
C LEU A 59 5.13 7.39 -7.83
N THR A 60 5.61 6.15 -7.92
CA THR A 60 7.05 5.86 -8.06
C THR A 60 7.56 6.36 -9.42
N ALA A 61 6.79 6.14 -10.49
CA ALA A 61 7.13 6.60 -11.83
C ALA A 61 7.18 8.14 -11.91
N GLN A 62 6.15 8.83 -11.41
CA GLN A 62 6.11 10.28 -11.39
C GLN A 62 7.19 10.89 -10.49
N SER A 63 7.46 10.30 -9.31
CA SER A 63 8.54 10.75 -8.44
C SER A 63 9.90 10.70 -9.13
N LYS A 64 10.14 9.68 -9.97
CA LYS A 64 11.38 9.54 -10.73
C LYS A 64 11.49 10.58 -11.85
N ASP A 65 10.42 10.79 -12.62
CA ASP A 65 10.36 11.80 -13.68
C ASP A 65 10.56 13.23 -13.14
N VAL A 66 9.94 13.54 -11.99
CA VAL A 66 10.12 14.83 -11.31
C VAL A 66 11.58 15.02 -10.86
N THR A 67 12.20 13.98 -10.29
CA THR A 67 13.61 14.03 -9.85
C THR A 67 14.56 14.26 -11.02
N GLU A 68 14.31 13.60 -12.15
CA GLU A 68 15.09 13.77 -13.37
C GLU A 68 14.96 15.19 -13.94
N LYS A 69 13.73 15.70 -14.06
CA LYS A 69 13.49 17.07 -14.54
C LYS A 69 14.10 18.14 -13.64
N LEU A 70 14.04 17.95 -12.32
CA LEU A 70 14.69 18.86 -11.38
C LEU A 70 16.21 18.82 -11.48
N TYR A 71 16.81 17.67 -11.80
CA TYR A 71 18.26 17.57 -12.00
C TYR A 71 18.75 18.46 -13.16
N PHE A 72 17.95 18.59 -14.23
CA PHE A 72 18.29 19.40 -15.41
C PHE A 72 17.95 20.90 -15.28
N ILE A 73 17.37 21.35 -14.17
CA ILE A 73 17.06 22.78 -13.97
C ILE A 73 18.35 23.59 -13.74
N GLU A 74 18.42 24.75 -14.39
CA GLU A 74 19.50 25.74 -14.24
C GLU A 74 19.42 26.49 -12.89
N TRP A 75 19.71 25.78 -11.79
CA TRP A 75 19.61 26.28 -10.41
C TRP A 75 20.48 27.50 -10.11
N TYR A 76 21.51 27.76 -10.92
CA TYR A 76 22.40 28.92 -10.79
C TYR A 76 21.69 30.24 -11.12
N ASN A 77 20.63 30.22 -11.93
CA ASN A 77 19.86 31.42 -12.29
C ASN A 77 18.87 31.86 -11.20
N PHE A 78 18.71 31.11 -10.10
CA PHE A 78 17.81 31.46 -9.01
C PHE A 78 18.41 32.44 -7.99
N SER A 79 17.51 33.22 -7.36
CA SER A 79 17.84 34.05 -6.19
C SER A 79 18.41 33.22 -5.04
N VAL A 80 19.20 33.84 -4.16
CA VAL A 80 19.88 33.13 -3.04
C VAL A 80 18.90 32.39 -2.13
N LYS A 81 17.70 32.94 -1.91
CA LYS A 81 16.63 32.31 -1.12
C LYS A 81 16.07 31.06 -1.83
N ASN A 82 15.79 31.17 -3.12
CA ASN A 82 15.22 30.08 -3.91
C ASN A 82 16.24 28.97 -4.15
N ARG A 83 17.53 29.31 -4.29
CA ARG A 83 18.61 28.33 -4.44
C ARG A 83 18.73 27.40 -3.23
N ARG A 84 18.63 27.94 -2.00
CA ARG A 84 18.61 27.09 -0.79
C ARG A 84 17.42 26.15 -0.75
N MET A 85 16.23 26.67 -1.05
CA MET A 85 15.01 25.86 -1.08
C MET A 85 15.10 24.75 -2.15
N PHE A 86 15.64 25.08 -3.33
CA PHE A 86 15.87 24.13 -4.41
C PHE A 86 16.84 23.02 -4.00
N PHE A 87 17.99 23.34 -3.39
CA PHE A 87 18.93 22.32 -2.91
C PHE A 87 18.32 21.40 -1.84
N THR A 88 17.56 21.96 -0.89
CA THR A 88 16.84 21.17 0.11
C THR A 88 15.84 20.24 -0.54
N PHE A 89 15.08 20.73 -1.52
CA PHE A 89 14.10 19.94 -2.24
C PHE A 89 14.75 18.85 -3.10
N GLN A 90 15.80 19.19 -3.86
CA GLN A 90 16.59 18.25 -4.66
C GLN A 90 17.14 17.11 -3.81
N THR A 91 17.70 17.42 -2.64
CA THR A 91 18.24 16.42 -1.70
C THR A 91 17.13 15.55 -1.10
N ALA A 92 15.95 16.13 -0.86
CA ALA A 92 14.80 15.40 -0.34
C ALA A 92 14.20 14.42 -1.36
N ILE A 93 14.12 14.80 -2.64
CA ILE A 93 13.54 13.96 -3.70
C ILE A 93 14.55 12.98 -4.33
N THR A 94 15.86 13.12 -4.07
CA THR A 94 16.87 12.19 -4.62
C THR A 94 16.64 10.75 -4.12
N GLN A 95 15.99 10.60 -2.97
CA GLN A 95 15.40 9.34 -2.55
C GLN A 95 14.01 9.25 -3.18
N PRO A 96 13.76 8.33 -4.13
CA PRO A 96 12.45 8.19 -4.75
C PRO A 96 11.40 8.04 -3.64
N TYR A 97 10.29 8.78 -3.77
CA TYR A 97 9.21 8.72 -2.81
C TYR A 97 8.45 7.41 -2.99
N GLU A 98 9.02 6.34 -2.46
CA GLU A 98 8.40 5.03 -2.42
C GLU A 98 7.43 5.01 -1.24
N MET A 99 6.16 4.72 -1.50
CA MET A 99 5.21 4.43 -0.43
C MET A 99 5.63 3.13 0.26
N LYS A 100 6.33 3.23 1.39
CA LYS A 100 6.85 2.05 2.11
C LYS A 100 5.87 1.50 3.15
N ALA A 101 5.36 0.29 2.90
CA ALA A 101 4.75 -0.60 3.87
C ALA A 101 5.56 -0.73 5.18
N GLY A 102 5.19 0.07 6.20
CA GLY A 102 5.77 -0.03 7.54
C GLY A 102 7.17 0.58 7.65
N GLY A 103 7.56 1.41 6.67
CA GLY A 103 8.90 1.97 6.57
C GLY A 103 9.96 1.05 5.95
N VAL A 104 9.61 -0.22 5.65
CA VAL A 104 10.59 -1.23 5.23
C VAL A 104 10.33 -1.75 3.81
N THR A 105 9.08 -2.01 3.44
CA THR A 105 8.78 -2.70 2.16
C THR A 105 8.08 -1.76 1.18
N PRO A 106 8.57 -1.55 -0.06
CA PRO A 106 7.88 -0.72 -1.03
C PRO A 106 6.49 -1.29 -1.39
N MET A 107 5.45 -0.45 -1.47
CA MET A 107 4.12 -0.87 -1.91
C MET A 107 4.06 -0.86 -3.43
N ASN A 108 4.60 -1.90 -4.05
CA ASN A 108 4.60 -2.10 -5.50
C ASN A 108 3.98 -3.46 -5.86
N MET A 109 3.77 -3.70 -7.16
CA MET A 109 3.22 -4.97 -7.66
C MET A 109 4.09 -6.19 -7.33
N GLU A 110 5.41 -5.98 -7.20
CA GLU A 110 6.37 -7.01 -6.81
C GLU A 110 6.08 -7.53 -5.38
N THR A 111 5.89 -6.61 -4.44
CA THR A 111 5.54 -6.95 -3.06
C THR A 111 4.19 -7.66 -2.96
N PHE A 112 3.20 -7.28 -3.78
CA PHE A 112 1.94 -8.02 -3.86
C PHE A 112 2.17 -9.47 -4.32
N SER A 113 2.99 -9.66 -5.35
CA SER A 113 3.34 -10.99 -5.84
C SER A 113 4.04 -11.84 -4.75
N ASP A 114 4.92 -11.23 -3.97
CA ASP A 114 5.62 -11.92 -2.89
C ASP A 114 4.72 -12.29 -1.72
N ILE A 115 3.75 -11.44 -1.37
CA ILE A 115 2.70 -11.78 -0.40
C ILE A 115 1.93 -13.03 -0.86
N ILE A 116 1.51 -13.06 -2.13
CA ILE A 116 0.76 -14.19 -2.69
C ILE A 116 1.61 -15.47 -2.68
N LYS A 117 2.87 -15.41 -3.13
CA LYS A 117 3.80 -16.56 -3.09
C LYS A 117 4.00 -17.07 -1.67
N SER A 118 4.18 -16.17 -0.70
CA SER A 118 4.34 -16.55 0.70
C SER A 118 3.08 -17.26 1.23
N SER A 119 1.89 -16.73 0.93
CA SER A 119 0.62 -17.35 1.32
C SER A 119 0.45 -18.75 0.72
N TYR A 120 0.76 -18.93 -0.57
CA TYR A 120 0.76 -20.25 -1.22
C TYR A 120 1.79 -21.20 -0.60
N SER A 121 2.99 -20.71 -0.27
CA SER A 121 4.01 -21.50 0.41
C SER A 121 3.53 -21.98 1.78
N PHE A 122 2.90 -21.10 2.57
CA PHE A 122 2.30 -21.48 3.86
C PHE A 122 1.19 -22.51 3.68
N PHE A 123 0.32 -22.33 2.70
CA PHE A 123 -0.74 -23.29 2.38
C PHE A 123 -0.18 -24.67 2.03
N ASN A 124 0.83 -24.73 1.16
CA ASN A 124 1.48 -25.99 0.77
C ASN A 124 2.13 -26.70 1.97
N ILE A 125 2.76 -25.95 2.88
CA ILE A 125 3.34 -26.52 4.11
C ILE A 125 2.23 -27.14 4.95
N LEU A 126 1.13 -26.41 5.19
CA LEU A 126 0.01 -26.93 5.97
C LEU A 126 -0.58 -28.21 5.35
N GLN A 127 -0.75 -28.23 4.03
CA GLN A 127 -1.26 -29.40 3.30
C GLN A 127 -0.32 -30.61 3.35
N THR A 128 0.99 -30.38 3.51
CA THR A 128 1.98 -31.47 3.59
C THR A 128 2.10 -32.03 5.02
N VAL A 129 1.68 -31.25 6.02
CA VAL A 129 1.76 -31.60 7.45
C VAL A 129 0.48 -32.31 7.93
N GLU A 130 -0.61 -32.22 7.16
CA GLU A 130 -1.82 -33.05 7.28
C GLU A 130 -1.64 -34.40 6.58
#